data_AF-A0A7J4JAQ8-F1
#
_entry.id   AF-A0A7J4JAQ8-F1
#
_cell.length_a   1.000
_cell.length_b   1.000
_cell.length_c   1.000
_cell.angle_alpha   90.00
_cell.angle_beta   90.00
_cell.angle_gamma   90.00
#
_symmetry.space_group_name_H-M   'P 1'
#
loop_
_entity.id
_entity.type
_entity.pdbx_description
1 polymer ?
#
loop_
_entity_poly.entity_id
_entity_poly.type
_entity_poly.pdbx_seq_one_letter_code
_entity_poly.pdbx_strand_id
1 'polypeptide(L)' 'MRLIITLHARERMDYHGITEEQIKTAIQRGAKVPQTDGFLVMYTYIRVAYKVKYDKCIIKTVMMDR' A
#
# COMPACT_ATOMS: atom_id res chain seq x y z
N MET A 1 11.42 -5.71 -4.54
CA MET A 1 10.17 -5.98 -3.80
C MET A 1 9.08 -6.34 -4.80
N ARG A 2 8.45 -7.52 -4.66
CA ARG A 2 7.37 -7.96 -5.55
C ARG A 2 6.01 -7.55 -4.96
N LEU A 3 5.26 -6.73 -5.68
CA LEU A 3 3.91 -6.32 -5.28
C LEU A 3 2.86 -7.29 -5.87
N ILE A 4 1.90 -7.68 -5.05
CA ILE A 4 0.69 -8.38 -5.48
C ILE A 4 -0.47 -7.47 -5.13
N ILE A 5 -1.07 -6.85 -6.16
CA ILE A 5 -2.13 -5.87 -5.99
C ILE A 5 -3.47 -6.59 -6.13
N THR A 6 -4.31 -6.51 -5.09
CA THR A 6 -5.68 -7.05 -5.15
C THR A 6 -6.54 -6.22 -6.11
N LEU A 7 -7.64 -6.79 -6.61
CA LEU A 7 -8.57 -6.06 -7.49
C LEU A 7 -9.04 -4.75 -6.84
N HIS A 8 -9.47 -4.82 -5.57
CA HIS A 8 -9.89 -3.66 -4.82
C HIS A 8 -8.80 -2.58 -4.71
N ALA A 9 -7.54 -2.98 -4.42
CA ALA A 9 -6.44 -2.03 -4.37
C ALA A 9 -6.17 -1.39 -5.74
N ARG A 10 -6.29 -2.14 -6.83
CA ARG A 10 -6.10 -1.63 -8.19
C ARG A 10 -7.17 -0.61 -8.56
N GLU A 11 -8.44 -0.90 -8.30
CA GLU A 11 -9.54 0.06 -8.51
C GLU A 11 -9.33 1.35 -7.72
N ARG A 12 -8.84 1.25 -6.47
CA ARG A 12 -8.50 2.41 -5.64
C ARG A 12 -7.32 3.18 -6.19
N MET A 13 -6.31 2.51 -6.72
CA MET A 13 -5.18 3.16 -7.40
C MET A 13 -5.66 3.94 -8.61
N ASP A 14 -6.48 3.34 -9.47
CA ASP A 14 -7.00 3.97 -10.68
C ASP A 14 -7.87 5.19 -10.32
N TYR A 15 -8.74 5.06 -9.32
CA TYR A 15 -9.60 6.16 -8.86
C TYR A 15 -8.81 7.36 -8.30
N HIS A 16 -7.71 7.11 -7.60
CA HIS A 16 -6.88 8.16 -6.99
C HIS A 16 -5.66 8.56 -7.83
N GLY A 17 -5.45 7.95 -9.00
CA GLY A 17 -4.26 8.17 -9.82
C GLY A 17 -2.95 7.75 -9.13
N ILE A 18 -2.97 6.71 -8.30
CA ILE A 18 -1.82 6.25 -7.53
C ILE A 18 -1.04 5.18 -8.31
N THR A 19 0.25 5.40 -8.50
CA THR A 19 1.14 4.47 -9.21
C THR A 19 1.76 3.41 -8.30
N GLU A 20 2.25 2.32 -8.89
CA GLU A 20 3.00 1.31 -8.14
C GLU A 20 4.27 1.88 -7.50
N GLU A 21 4.94 2.82 -8.17
CA GLU A 21 6.15 3.49 -7.69
C GLU A 21 5.86 4.30 -6.42
N GLN A 22 4.70 4.96 -6.34
CA GLN A 22 4.26 5.65 -5.14
C GLN A 22 4.03 4.66 -4.00
N ILE A 23 3.41 3.50 -4.26
CA ILE A 23 3.24 2.44 -3.25
C ILE A 23 4.58 1.89 -2.78
N LYS A 24 5.51 1.62 -3.70
CA LYS A 24 6.86 1.15 -3.38
C LYS A 24 7.58 2.15 -2.48
N THR A 25 7.50 3.43 -2.83
CA THR A 25 8.09 4.53 -2.06
C THR A 25 7.46 4.64 -0.67
N ALA A 26 6.13 4.55 -0.58
CA ALA A 26 5.42 4.57 0.69
C ALA A 26 5.85 3.42 1.59
N ILE A 27 5.91 2.19 1.09
CA ILE A 27 6.36 1.03 1.87
C ILE A 27 7.82 1.17 2.32
N GLN A 28 8.70 1.71 1.49
CA GLN A 28 10.12 1.87 1.83
C GLN A 28 10.34 2.96 2.87
N ARG A 29 9.73 4.14 2.69
CA ARG A 29 10.05 5.37 3.44
C ARG A 29 9.00 5.78 4.47
N GLY A 30 7.78 5.28 4.32
CA GLY A 30 6.66 5.66 5.17
C GLY A 30 6.71 5.09 6.57
N ALA A 31 6.01 5.78 7.46
CA ALA A 31 5.77 5.35 8.83
C ALA A 31 4.83 4.13 8.82
N LYS A 32 5.27 3.03 9.43
CA LYS A 32 4.54 1.75 9.43
C LYS A 32 3.87 1.55 10.77
N VAL A 33 2.57 1.26 10.74
CA VAL A 33 1.75 0.92 11.90
C VAL A 33 1.32 -0.54 11.75
N PRO A 34 1.68 -1.43 12.68
CA PRO A 34 1.20 -2.80 12.69
C PRO A 34 -0.33 -2.88 12.79
N GLN A 35 -0.94 -3.83 12.08
CA GLN A 35 -2.35 -4.17 12.16
C GLN A 35 -2.52 -5.67 12.38
N THR A 36 -3.71 -6.12 12.76
CA THR A 36 -4.01 -7.55 13.03
C THR A 36 -3.61 -8.47 11.86
N ASP A 37 -3.72 -8.03 10.60
CA ASP A 37 -3.23 -8.76 9.43
C ASP A 37 -2.37 -7.84 8.55
N GLY A 38 -1.17 -7.52 9.01
CA GLY A 38 -0.14 -6.82 8.24
C GLY A 38 0.19 -5.43 8.78
N PHE A 39 0.34 -4.47 7.86
CA PHE A 39 0.77 -3.12 8.17
C PHE A 39 -0.06 -2.09 7.41
N LEU A 40 -0.31 -0.96 8.06
CA LEU A 40 -0.69 0.28 7.42
C LEU A 40 0.55 1.15 7.33
N VAL A 41 0.95 1.54 6.13
CA VAL A 41 2.03 2.52 5.94
C VAL A 41 1.45 3.85 5.48
N MET A 42 1.98 4.93 6.04
CA MET A 42 1.63 6.30 5.69
C MET A 42 2.86 7.02 5.18
N TYR A 43 2.74 7.65 4.01
CA TYR A 43 3.78 8.47 3.41
C TYR A 43 3.14 9.62 2.66
N THR A 44 3.50 10.85 3.03
CA THR A 44 2.87 12.08 2.56
C THR A 44 1.34 12.01 2.70
N TYR A 45 0.61 12.04 1.59
CA TYR A 45 -0.84 11.98 1.53
C TYR A 45 -1.37 10.56 1.26
N ILE A 46 -0.50 9.55 1.15
CA ILE A 46 -0.88 8.18 0.77
C ILE A 46 -0.83 7.26 1.99
N ARG A 47 -1.87 6.44 2.14
CA ARG A 47 -1.94 5.34 3.10
C ARG A 47 -2.15 4.03 2.37
N VAL A 48 -1.28 3.06 2.63
CA VAL A 48 -1.30 1.73 1.99
C VAL A 48 -1.45 0.67 3.06
N ALA A 49 -2.52 -0.12 2.98
CA ALA A 49 -2.67 -1.31 3.81
C ALA A 49 -2.14 -2.52 3.04
N TYR A 50 -1.18 -3.23 3.62
CA TYR A 50 -0.54 -4.38 2.98
C TYR A 50 -0.15 -5.44 4.00
N LYS A 51 0.09 -6.66 3.52
CA LYS A 51 0.73 -7.70 4.32
C LYS A 51 1.91 -8.30 3.59
N VAL A 52 2.90 -8.75 4.35
CA VAL A 52 4.07 -9.42 3.81
C VAL A 52 3.86 -10.93 3.92
N LYS A 53 4.01 -11.64 2.81
CA LYS A 53 3.99 -13.11 2.78
C LYS A 53 5.18 -13.60 1.97
N TYR A 54 6.14 -14.22 2.64
CA TYR A 54 7.44 -14.57 2.08
C TYR A 54 8.14 -13.34 1.49
N ASP A 55 8.37 -13.32 0.17
CA ASP A 55 9.04 -12.26 -0.60
C ASP A 55 8.07 -11.24 -1.23
N LYS A 56 6.76 -11.39 -0.97
CA LYS A 56 5.69 -10.62 -1.62
C LYS A 56 5.00 -9.67 -0.64
N CYS A 57 4.74 -8.46 -1.11
CA CYS A 57 3.85 -7.52 -0.45
C CYS A 57 2.49 -7.58 -1.12
N ILE A 58 1.48 -8.05 -0.39
CA ILE A 58 0.10 -8.13 -0.87
C ILE A 58 -0.60 -6.83 -0.46
N ILE A 59 -0.92 -5.99 -1.45
CA ILE A 59 -1.58 -4.70 -1.26
C ILE A 59 -3.09 -4.92 -1.19
N LYS A 60 -3.68 -4.61 -0.03
CA LYS A 60 -5.11 -4.80 0.25
C LYS A 60 -5.94 -3.61 -0.18
N THR A 61 -5.48 -2.39 0.13
CA THR A 61 -6.15 -1.17 -0.27
C THR A 61 -5.19 0.01 -0.23
N VAL A 62 -5.57 1.08 -0.94
CA VAL A 62 -4.86 2.35 -0.97
C VAL A 62 -5.86 3.49 -0.72
N MET A 63 -5.43 4.45 0.08
CA MET A 63 -6.21 5.60 0.51
C MET A 63 -5.37 6.86 0.39
N MET A 64 -6.03 7.99 0.16
CA MET A 64 -5.43 9.30 0.37
C MET A 64 -5.95 9.89 1.68
N ASP A 65 -5.06 10.46 2.49
CA ASP A 65 -5.49 11.39 3.53
C ASP A 65 -5.92 12.69 2.84
N ARG A 66 -7.12 13.15 3.19
CA ARG A 66 -7.68 14.43 2.75
C ARG A 66 -7.29 15.53 3.71
#